data_AF-X0TI89-F1
#
_entry.id   AF-X0TI89-F1
#
_cell.length_a   1.000
_cell.length_b   1.000
_cell.length_c   1.000
_cell.angle_alpha   90.00
_cell.angle_beta   90.00
_cell.angle_gamma   90.00
#
_symmetry.space_group_name_H-M   'P 1'
#
loop_
_entity.id
_entity.type
_entity.pdbx_description
1 polymer ?
#
loop_
_entity_poly.entity_id
_entity_poly.type
_entity_poly.pdbx_seq_one_letter_code
_entity_poly.pdbx_strand_id
1 'polypeptide(L)'
;VKTPVKDAQGNVIGILGIFRDITELKQAEEELSKYREKISRAERLASLGTLSATLAHRLNSPITAIRLSIENSLAELERTSCPDIVTEDLKDGLSGVSEAVSIVDGFRNFAKKSSEKIVSQVDSK
;
A
#
# COMPACT_ATOMS: atom_id res chain seq x y z
N VAL A 1 -23.75 -8.24 37.72
CA VAL A 1 -25.17 -8.67 37.90
C VAL A 1 -25.74 -7.93 39.09
N LYS A 2 -26.98 -7.42 38.98
CA LYS A 2 -27.70 -6.85 40.12
C LYS A 2 -28.91 -7.71 40.39
N THR A 3 -28.98 -8.29 41.59
CA THR A 3 -30.09 -9.16 42.00
C THR A 3 -30.80 -8.50 43.19
N PRO A 4 -32.11 -8.26 43.12
CA PRO A 4 -32.85 -7.73 44.25
C PRO A 4 -32.87 -8.76 45.38
N VAL A 5 -32.53 -8.31 46.59
CA VAL A 5 -32.65 -9.13 47.80
C VAL A 5 -34.05 -8.91 48.36
N LYS A 6 -34.76 -10.00 48.66
CA LYS A 6 -36.14 -9.97 49.17
C LYS A 6 -36.21 -10.55 50.57
N ASP A 7 -37.12 -10.04 51.39
CA ASP A 7 -37.49 -10.65 52.67
C ASP A 7 -38.37 -11.90 52.47
N ALA A 8 -38.77 -12.56 53.57
CA ALA A 8 -39.63 -13.75 53.54
C ALA A 8 -41.04 -13.48 53.02
N GLN A 9 -41.47 -12.21 53.02
CA GLN A 9 -42.76 -11.75 52.51
C GLN A 9 -42.69 -11.32 51.04
N GLY A 10 -41.50 -11.32 50.44
CA GLY A 10 -41.26 -10.97 49.04
C GLY A 10 -40.98 -9.48 48.78
N ASN A 11 -40.90 -8.64 49.81
CA ASN A 11 -40.58 -7.22 49.65
C ASN A 11 -39.09 -7.03 49.35
N VAL A 12 -38.77 -6.08 48.46
CA VAL A 12 -37.38 -5.77 48.13
C VAL A 12 -36.74 -4.98 49.26
N ILE A 13 -35.70 -5.54 49.87
CA ILE A 13 -34.97 -4.95 51.00
C ILE A 13 -33.58 -4.44 50.62
N GLY A 14 -33.12 -4.73 49.40
CA GLY A 14 -31.82 -4.25 48.93
C GLY A 14 -31.44 -4.79 47.55
N ILE A 15 -30.23 -4.46 47.12
CA ILE A 15 -29.66 -4.91 45.86
C ILE A 15 -28.30 -5.56 46.15
N LEU A 16 -28.14 -6.81 45.73
CA LEU A 16 -26.85 -7.48 45.69
C LEU A 16 -26.18 -7.17 44.35
N GLY A 17 -25.01 -6.52 44.41
CA GLY A 17 -24.15 -6.28 43.26
C GLY A 17 -22.85 -7.07 43.38
N ILE A 18 -22.46 -7.76 42.31
CA ILE A 18 -21.12 -8.36 42.19
C ILE A 18 -20.33 -7.54 41.18
N PHE A 19 -19.16 -7.07 41.61
CA PHE A 19 -18.19 -6.35 40.80
C PHE A 19 -16.93 -7.20 40.69
N ARG A 20 -16.43 -7.35 39.46
CA ARG A 20 -15.14 -7.98 39.19
C ARG A 20 -14.24 -6.89 38.62
N ASP A 21 -13.06 -6.73 39.19
CA ASP A 21 -12.03 -5.91 38.56
C ASP A 21 -11.58 -6.61 37.28
N ILE A 22 -11.69 -5.90 36.17
CA ILE A 22 -11.29 -6.36 34.83
C ILE A 22 -10.30 -5.39 34.19
N THR A 23 -9.65 -4.54 34.98
CA THR A 23 -8.76 -3.49 34.49
C THR A 23 -7.64 -4.07 33.64
N GLU A 24 -6.95 -5.10 34.14
CA GLU A 24 -5.86 -5.77 33.41
C GLU A 24 -6.35 -6.44 32.12
N LEU A 25 -7.51 -7.10 32.16
CA LEU A 25 -8.09 -7.72 30.97
C LEU A 25 -8.39 -6.67 29.90
N LYS A 26 -8.97 -5.53 30.30
CA LYS A 26 -9.30 -4.43 29.38
C LYS A 26 -8.05 -3.81 28.76
N GLN A 27 -6.99 -3.64 29.55
CA GLN A 27 -5.70 -3.15 29.04
C GLN A 27 -5.09 -4.13 28.03
N ALA A 28 -5.06 -5.43 28.34
CA ALA A 28 -4.56 -6.44 27.43
C ALA A 28 -5.37 -6.54 26.13
N GLU A 29 -6.70 -6.45 26.21
CA GLU A 29 -7.58 -6.39 25.03
C GLU A 29 -7.27 -5.18 24.15
N GLU A 30 -7.04 -4.01 24.76
CA GLU A 30 -6.74 -2.78 24.04
C GLU A 30 -5.35 -2.83 23.37
N GLU A 31 -4.34 -3.36 24.06
CA GLU A 31 -3.02 -3.60 23.48
C GLU A 31 -3.10 -4.57 22.30
N LEU A 32 -3.79 -5.70 22.47
CA LEU A 32 -3.98 -6.67 21.40
C LEU A 32 -4.66 -6.05 20.18
N SER A 33 -5.69 -5.21 20.39
CA SER A 33 -6.36 -4.48 19.32
C SER A 33 -5.39 -3.56 18.57
N LYS A 34 -4.57 -2.79 19.30
CA LYS A 34 -3.55 -1.91 18.71
C LYS A 34 -2.53 -2.68 17.89
N TYR A 35 -2.09 -3.85 18.36
CA TYR A 35 -1.16 -4.70 17.60
C TYR A 35 -1.80 -5.28 16.34
N ARG A 36 -3.06 -5.75 16.42
CA ARG A 36 -3.80 -6.24 15.24
C ARG A 36 -3.95 -5.17 14.17
N GLU A 37 -4.27 -3.93 14.54
CA GLU A 37 -4.35 -2.82 13.58
C GLU A 37 -3.00 -2.53 12.91
N LYS A 38 -1.91 -2.55 13.69
CA LYS A 38 -0.55 -2.37 13.14
C LYS A 38 -0.18 -3.47 12.15
N ILE A 39 -0.45 -4.73 12.49
CA ILE A 39 -0.18 -5.88 11.62
C ILE A 39 -1.02 -5.78 10.35
N SER A 40 -2.33 -5.53 10.47
CA SER A 40 -3.22 -5.38 9.32
C SER A 40 -2.76 -4.27 8.38
N ARG A 41 -2.28 -3.15 8.94
CA ARG A 41 -1.71 -2.05 8.14
C ARG A 41 -0.42 -2.45 7.44
N ALA A 42 0.47 -3.17 8.13
CA ALA A 42 1.72 -3.66 7.56
C ALA A 42 1.47 -4.65 6.41
N GLU A 43 0.55 -5.60 6.58
CA GLU A 43 0.18 -6.58 5.56
C GLU A 43 -0.36 -5.93 4.29
N ARG A 44 -1.26 -4.94 4.42
CA ARG A 44 -1.81 -4.19 3.28
C ARG A 44 -0.72 -3.49 2.49
N LEU A 45 0.25 -2.89 3.18
CA LEU A 45 1.34 -2.16 2.56
C LEU A 45 2.41 -3.09 1.96
N ALA A 46 2.71 -4.22 2.61
CA ALA A 46 3.56 -5.25 2.03
C ALA A 46 2.97 -5.80 0.73
N SER A 47 1.68 -6.13 0.75
CA SER A 47 0.93 -6.56 -0.43
C SER A 47 0.99 -5.50 -1.54
N LEU A 48 0.79 -4.22 -1.20
CA LEU A 48 0.92 -3.11 -2.14
C LEU A 48 2.33 -3.02 -2.72
N GLY A 49 3.38 -3.17 -1.90
CA GLY A 49 4.78 -3.13 -2.34
C GLY A 49 5.10 -4.25 -3.34
N THR A 50 4.72 -5.49 -3.02
CA THR A 50 4.92 -6.64 -3.90
C THR A 50 4.17 -6.48 -5.22
N LEU A 51 2.88 -6.15 -5.17
CA LEU A 51 2.07 -5.96 -6.38
C LEU A 51 2.57 -4.81 -7.24
N SER A 52 2.99 -3.69 -6.61
CA SER A 52 3.53 -2.53 -7.32
C SER A 52 4.84 -2.86 -8.01
N ALA A 53 5.73 -3.62 -7.36
CA ALA A 53 7.00 -4.05 -7.97
C ALA A 53 6.76 -4.96 -9.18
N THR A 54 5.85 -5.94 -9.07
CA THR A 54 5.46 -6.81 -10.19
C THR A 54 4.83 -6.02 -11.33
N LEU A 55 3.92 -5.09 -11.02
CA LEU A 55 3.25 -4.27 -12.02
C LEU A 55 4.25 -3.36 -12.75
N ALA A 56 5.13 -2.67 -12.02
CA ALA A 56 6.16 -1.82 -12.60
C ALA A 56 7.08 -2.59 -13.55
N HIS A 57 7.52 -3.79 -13.13
CA HIS A 57 8.31 -4.66 -13.99
C HIS A 57 7.56 -5.03 -15.29
N ARG A 58 6.29 -5.43 -15.18
CA ARG A 58 5.46 -5.78 -16.34
C ARG A 58 5.14 -4.61 -17.26
N LEU A 59 5.09 -3.38 -16.74
CA LEU A 59 4.90 -2.16 -17.55
C LEU A 59 6.19 -1.77 -18.28
N ASN A 60 7.36 -1.95 -17.65
CA ASN A 60 8.64 -1.64 -18.28
C ASN A 60 8.93 -2.51 -19.51
N SER A 61 8.42 -3.75 -19.57
CA SER A 61 8.61 -4.64 -20.73
C SER A 61 8.02 -4.08 -22.04
N PRO A 62 6.71 -3.80 -22.16
CA PRO A 62 6.15 -3.22 -23.38
C PRO A 62 6.70 -1.82 -23.68
N ILE A 63 6.94 -1.00 -22.65
CA ILE A 63 7.53 0.35 -22.83
C ILE A 63 8.92 0.25 -23.46
N THR A 64 9.74 -0.70 -23.02
CA THR A 64 11.07 -0.95 -23.59
C THR A 64 10.98 -1.46 -25.03
N ALA A 65 10.00 -2.32 -25.35
CA ALA A 65 9.78 -2.77 -26.72
C ALA A 65 9.37 -1.61 -27.65
N ILE A 66 8.48 -0.73 -27.19
CA ILE A 66 8.07 0.47 -27.95
C ILE A 66 9.27 1.40 -28.15
N ARG A 67 10.05 1.67 -27.09
CA ARG A 67 11.27 2.49 -27.18
C ARG A 67 12.22 1.96 -28.26
N LEU A 68 12.55 0.67 -28.19
CA LEU A 68 13.45 0.02 -29.14
C LEU A 68 12.91 0.08 -30.57
N SER A 69 11.59 -0.10 -30.74
CA SER A 69 10.96 0.01 -32.06
C SER A 69 11.15 1.41 -32.65
N ILE A 70 10.92 2.46 -31.85
CA ILE A 70 11.06 3.84 -32.32
C ILE A 70 12.54 4.18 -32.59
N GLU A 71 13.45 3.76 -31.71
CA GLU A 71 14.91 3.93 -31.91
C GLU A 71 15.39 3.25 -33.20
N ASN A 72 14.93 2.04 -33.48
CA ASN A 72 15.25 1.33 -34.72
C ASN A 72 14.71 2.06 -35.94
N SER A 73 13.46 2.53 -35.91
CA SER A 73 12.88 3.31 -37.00
C SER A 73 13.66 4.60 -37.25
N LEU A 74 14.07 5.33 -36.20
CA LEU A 74 14.92 6.51 -36.34
C LEU A 74 16.27 6.19 -36.98
N ALA A 75 16.93 5.11 -36.55
CA ALA A 75 18.22 4.67 -37.12
C ALA A 75 18.11 4.24 -38.60
N GLU A 76 16.97 3.66 -39.02
CA GLU A 76 16.71 3.35 -40.43
C GLU A 76 16.45 4.61 -41.27
N LEU A 77 15.74 5.59 -40.70
CA LEU A 77 15.43 6.85 -41.37
C LEU A 77 16.69 7.72 -41.57
N GLU A 78 17.71 7.62 -40.71
CA GLU A 78 19.01 8.27 -40.94
C GLU A 78 19.71 7.79 -42.23
N ARG A 79 19.33 6.61 -42.76
CA ARG A 79 19.90 6.04 -44.00
C ARG A 79 19.06 6.32 -45.25
N THR A 80 17.88 6.94 -45.10
CA THR A 80 16.91 7.17 -46.19
C THR A 80 16.56 8.66 -46.22
N SER A 81 16.34 9.27 -47.39
CA SER A 81 15.93 10.69 -47.44
C SER A 81 14.47 10.80 -47.00
N CYS A 82 14.25 11.20 -45.75
CA CYS A 82 12.94 11.22 -45.10
C CYS A 82 12.49 12.66 -44.82
N PRO A 83 11.18 12.95 -44.84
CA PRO A 83 10.67 14.25 -44.41
C PRO A 83 10.94 14.50 -42.92
N ASP A 84 11.37 15.72 -42.58
CA ASP A 84 11.70 16.12 -41.19
C ASP A 84 10.55 15.86 -40.20
N ILE A 85 9.31 15.94 -40.67
CA ILE A 85 8.10 15.76 -39.86
C ILE A 85 8.00 14.36 -39.24
N VAL A 86 8.46 13.32 -39.96
CA VAL A 86 8.42 11.93 -39.46
C VAL A 86 9.48 11.74 -38.37
N THR A 87 10.63 12.38 -38.54
CA THR A 87 11.72 12.35 -37.55
C THR A 87 11.33 13.11 -36.28
N GLU A 88 10.60 14.22 -36.41
CA GLU A 88 10.08 15.00 -35.29
C GLU A 88 9.00 14.21 -34.52
N ASP A 89 8.01 13.64 -35.21
CA ASP A 89 6.96 12.80 -34.59
C ASP A 89 7.54 11.61 -33.81
N LEU A 90 8.57 10.94 -34.33
CA LEU A 90 9.23 9.82 -33.66
C LEU A 90 10.04 10.27 -32.43
N LYS A 91 10.67 11.45 -32.49
CA LYS A 91 11.36 12.03 -31.32
C LYS A 91 10.37 12.41 -30.22
N ASP A 92 9.22 12.95 -30.59
CA ASP A 92 8.14 13.25 -29.64
C ASP A 92 7.58 11.96 -29.02
N GLY A 93 7.41 10.91 -29.83
CA GLY A 93 7.05 9.57 -29.35
C GLY A 93 8.04 9.00 -28.33
N LEU A 94 9.35 9.16 -28.57
CA LEU A 94 10.39 8.77 -27.61
C LEU A 94 10.32 9.57 -26.30
N SER A 95 10.03 10.86 -26.39
CA SER A 95 9.83 11.71 -25.21
C SER A 95 8.66 11.20 -24.35
N GLY A 96 7.53 10.88 -24.97
CA GLY A 96 6.37 10.31 -24.27
C GLY A 96 6.66 8.94 -23.64
N VAL A 97 7.44 8.09 -24.32
CA VAL A 97 7.89 6.80 -23.76
C VAL A 97 8.81 6.99 -22.55
N SER A 98 9.70 7.97 -22.60
CA SER A 98 10.58 8.33 -21.47
C SER A 98 9.79 8.85 -20.26
N GLU A 99 8.75 9.65 -20.50
CA GLU A 99 7.84 10.11 -19.46
C GLU A 99 7.09 8.94 -18.81
N ALA A 100 6.59 7.99 -19.61
CA ALA A 100 5.92 6.80 -19.11
C ALA A 100 6.84 5.94 -18.20
N VAL A 101 8.12 5.77 -18.57
CA VAL A 101 9.12 5.11 -17.71
C VAL A 101 9.26 5.85 -16.38
N SER A 102 9.37 7.18 -16.42
CA SER A 102 9.53 8.01 -15.23
C SER A 102 8.34 7.90 -14.27
N ILE A 103 7.10 7.82 -14.80
CA ILE A 103 5.89 7.60 -14.00
C ILE A 103 5.93 6.22 -13.32
N VAL A 104 6.30 5.17 -14.06
CA VAL A 104 6.38 3.81 -13.54
C VAL A 104 7.43 3.69 -12.44
N ASP A 105 8.60 4.30 -12.62
CA ASP A 105 9.66 4.32 -11.61
C ASP A 105 9.26 5.14 -10.37
N GLY A 106 8.57 6.28 -10.57
CA GLY A 106 8.00 7.06 -9.49
C GLY A 106 7.01 6.26 -8.64
N PHE A 107 6.10 5.53 -9.29
CA PHE A 107 5.15 4.65 -8.62
C PHE A 107 5.85 3.51 -7.85
N ARG A 108 6.86 2.87 -8.46
CA ARG A 108 7.66 1.81 -7.82
C ARG A 108 8.36 2.32 -6.56
N ASN A 109 8.99 3.49 -6.64
CA ASN A 109 9.70 4.10 -5.52
C ASN A 109 8.75 4.54 -4.40
N PHE A 110 7.58 5.07 -4.75
CA PHE A 110 6.53 5.39 -3.79
C PHE A 110 6.05 4.15 -3.02
N ALA A 111 5.80 3.05 -3.72
CA ALA A 111 5.39 1.79 -3.11
C ALA A 111 6.47 1.23 -2.18
N LYS A 112 7.74 1.27 -2.60
CA LYS A 112 8.89 0.85 -1.79
C LYS A 112 9.05 1.69 -0.53
N LYS A 113 9.04 3.02 -0.65
CA LYS A 113 9.20 3.94 0.49
C LYS A 113 8.06 3.80 1.51
N SER A 114 6.85 3.52 1.03
CA SER A 114 5.68 3.25 1.86
C SER A 114 5.83 1.97 2.71
N SER A 115 6.52 0.95 2.20
CA SER A 115 6.85 -0.27 2.95
C SER A 115 8.01 -0.09 3.95
N GLU A 116 9.07 0.65 3.58
CA GLU A 116 10.24 0.89 4.45
C GLU A 116 9.93 1.74 5.68
N LYS A 117 8.98 2.68 5.56
CA LYS A 117 8.55 3.56 6.67
C LYS A 117 7.89 2.81 7.83
N ILE A 118 7.44 1.57 7.63
CA ILE A 118 6.88 0.73 8.70
C ILE A 118 7.96 -0.11 9.39
N VAL A 119 8.95 -0.63 8.65
CA VAL A 119 10.05 -1.40 9.26
C VAL A 119 10.76 -0.57 10.33
N SER A 120 11.04 0.71 10.03
CA SER A 120 11.64 1.63 11.01
C SER A 120 10.73 2.03 12.18
N GLN A 121 9.40 1.89 12.05
CA GLN A 121 8.45 2.12 13.15
C GLN A 121 8.23 0.88 14.02
N VAL A 122 8.49 -0.32 13.48
CA VAL A 122 8.40 -1.58 14.21
C VAL A 122 9.68 -1.83 15.02
N ASP A 123 10.84 -1.44 14.50
CA ASP A 123 12.16 -1.62 15.17
C ASP A 123 12.48 -0.56 16.23
N SER A 124 11.65 0.47 16.41
CA SER A 124 11.91 1.58 17.35
C SER A 124 11.38 1.34 18.78
N LYS A 125 11.27 0.09 19.24
CA LYS A 125 10.93 -0.26 20.63
C LYS A 125 11.75 -1.43 21.15
#